data_AF-A0A9D7VEE4-F1
#
_entry.id   AF-A0A9D7VEE4-F1
#
_cell.length_a   1.000
_cell.length_b   1.000
_cell.length_c   1.000
_cell.angle_alpha   90.00
_cell.angle_beta   90.00
_cell.angle_gamma   90.00
#
_symmetry.space_group_name_H-M   'P 1'
#
loop_
_entity.id
_entity.type
_entity.pdbx_description
1 polymer ?
#
loop_
_entity_poly.entity_id
_entity_poly.type
_entity_poly.pdbx_seq_one_letter_code
_entity_poly.pdbx_strand_id
1 'polypeptide(L)' 'MPIKIRKLKQMLRKLNFTELPGKGSHTNWIHPLYSGKLTISGKNGSDAKPYQETNVQQAIK' A
#
# COMPACT_ATOMS: atom_id res chain seq x y z
N MET A 1 -3.49 10.46 15.21
CA MET A 1 -4.18 9.16 15.00
C MET A 1 -3.46 8.42 13.87
N PRO A 2 -3.27 7.10 13.97
CA PRO A 2 -2.55 6.34 12.94
C PRO A 2 -3.27 6.42 11.58
N ILE A 3 -2.51 6.37 10.49
CA ILE A 3 -3.12 6.30 9.15
C ILE A 3 -3.81 4.95 9.00
N LYS A 4 -5.02 4.92 8.43
CA LYS A 4 -5.70 3.64 8.13
C LYS A 4 -5.16 3.00 6.85
N ILE A 5 -5.13 1.67 6.78
CA ILE A 5 -4.73 0.91 5.59
C ILE A 5 -5.50 1.36 4.34
N ARG A 6 -6.81 1.66 4.44
CA ARG A 6 -7.59 2.16 3.29
C ARG A 6 -6.98 3.42 2.67
N LYS A 7 -6.41 4.31 3.50
CA LYS A 7 -5.86 5.58 3.05
C LYS A 7 -4.56 5.36 2.26
N LEU A 8 -3.71 4.44 2.72
CA LEU A 8 -2.51 4.03 1.98
C LEU A 8 -2.87 3.43 0.61
N LYS A 9 -3.83 2.50 0.57
CA LYS A 9 -4.32 1.93 -0.69
C LYS A 9 -4.92 2.98 -1.62
N GLN A 10 -5.65 3.95 -1.08
CA GLN A 10 -6.22 5.06 -1.85
C GLN A 10 -5.12 5.94 -2.47
N MET A 11 -4.03 6.23 -1.74
CA MET A 11 -2.90 6.98 -2.29
C MET A 11 -2.26 6.25 -3.47
N LEU A 12 -2.03 4.94 -3.33
CA LEU A 12 -1.47 4.12 -4.40
C LEU A 12 -2.39 4.09 -5.64
N ARG A 13 -3.70 3.93 -5.46
CA ARG A 13 -4.68 3.99 -6.57
C ARG A 13 -4.68 5.33 -7.28
N LYS A 14 -4.58 6.45 -6.54
CA LYS A 14 -4.51 7.80 -7.13
C LYS A 14 -3.26 8.01 -7.99
N LEU A 15 -2.20 7.25 -7.72
CA LEU A 15 -0.94 7.28 -8.45
C LEU A 15 -0.81 6.11 -9.43
N ASN A 16 -1.93 5.52 -9.84
CA ASN A 16 -2.01 4.47 -10.85
C ASN A 16 -1.23 3.18 -10.52
N PHE A 17 -0.92 2.92 -9.25
CA PHE A 17 -0.47 1.59 -8.85
C PHE A 17 -1.62 0.60 -9.02
N THR A 18 -1.30 -0.58 -9.54
CA THR A 18 -2.23 -1.69 -9.71
C THR A 18 -2.21 -2.58 -8.47
N GLU A 19 -3.38 -2.79 -7.87
CA GLU A 19 -3.57 -3.72 -6.74
C GLU A 19 -3.70 -5.16 -7.27
N LEU A 20 -2.87 -6.05 -6.75
CA LEU A 20 -2.91 -7.49 -6.98
C LEU A 20 -3.31 -8.21 -5.69
N PRO A 21 -4.19 -9.24 -5.78
CA PRO A 21 -4.57 -10.01 -4.61
C PRO A 21 -3.35 -10.75 -4.03
N GLY A 22 -3.29 -10.80 -2.70
CA GLY A 22 -2.33 -11.60 -1.94
C GLY A 22 -3.03 -12.61 -1.03
N LYS A 23 -2.27 -13.31 -0.19
CA LYS A 23 -2.83 -14.26 0.78
C LYS A 23 -3.47 -13.54 1.96
N GLY A 24 -4.72 -13.89 2.27
CA GLY A 24 -5.46 -13.31 3.40
C GLY A 24 -5.70 -11.81 3.22
N SER A 25 -5.33 -10.99 4.21
CA SER A 25 -5.48 -9.53 4.14
C SER A 25 -4.29 -8.81 3.49
N HIS A 26 -3.44 -9.52 2.74
CA HIS A 26 -2.31 -8.92 2.04
C HIS A 26 -2.69 -8.53 0.63
N THR A 27 -2.14 -7.41 0.17
CA THR A 27 -2.30 -6.90 -1.18
C THR A 27 -0.94 -6.48 -1.70
N ASN A 28 -0.62 -6.85 -2.92
CA ASN A 28 0.60 -6.43 -3.60
C ASN A 28 0.27 -5.28 -4.54
N TRP A 29 1.19 -4.35 -4.72
CA TRP A 29 1.00 -3.14 -5.51
C TRP A 29 2.19 -3.00 -6.45
N ILE A 30 1.90 -2.85 -7.74
CA ILE A 30 2.90 -2.70 -8.80
C ILE A 30 2.65 -1.40 -9.58
N HIS A 31 3.72 -0.82 -10.11
CA HIS A 31 3.65 0.35 -10.98
C HIS A 31 4.80 0.29 -11.98
N PRO A 32 4.63 0.69 -13.26
CA PRO A 32 5.68 0.58 -14.28
C PRO A 32 7.00 1.28 -13.92
N LEU A 33 6.92 2.37 -13.15
CA LEU A 33 8.07 3.15 -12.70
C LEU A 33 8.60 2.74 -11.32
N TYR A 34 7.96 1.78 -10.65
CA TYR A 34 8.38 1.28 -9.35
C TYR A 34 9.02 -0.10 -9.53
N SER A 35 10.31 -0.22 -9.20
CA SER A 35 11.00 -1.50 -9.28
C SER A 35 10.51 -2.45 -8.18
N GLY A 36 9.92 -3.57 -8.60
CA GLY A 36 9.44 -4.62 -7.70
C GLY A 36 7.97 -4.48 -7.31
N LYS A 37 7.63 -4.99 -6.13
CA LYS A 37 6.25 -4.98 -5.61
C LYS A 37 6.21 -4.41 -4.20
N LEU A 38 5.25 -3.52 -3.95
CA LEU A 38 4.97 -2.99 -2.63
C LEU A 38 3.89 -3.86 -1.96
N THR A 39 4.15 -4.40 -0.78
CA THR A 39 3.18 -5.25 -0.06
C THR A 39 2.54 -4.48 1.08
N ILE A 40 1.21 -4.40 1.09
CA ILE A 40 0.42 -3.84 2.19
C ILE A 40 -0.36 -4.98 2.85
N SER A 41 -0.10 -5.20 4.14
CA SER A 41 -0.85 -6.14 4.98
C SER A 41 -1.92 -5.41 5.79
N GLY A 42 -3.07 -6.07 5.97
CA GLY A 42 -4.12 -5.61 6.88
C GLY A 42 -5.44 -5.28 6.18
N LYS A 43 -6.52 -5.28 6.95
CA LYS A 43 -7.85 -4.91 6.48
C LYS A 43 -7.97 -3.39 6.36
N ASN A 44 -8.86 -2.90 5.52
CA ASN A 44 -9.01 -1.45 5.26
C ASN A 44 -9.29 -0.61 6.54
N GLY A 45 -9.95 -1.17 7.55
CA GLY A 45 -10.23 -0.51 8.82
C GLY A 45 -9.08 -0.52 9.84
N SER A 46 -8.04 -1.31 9.60
CA SER A 46 -6.88 -1.41 10.48
C SER A 46 -6.00 -0.17 10.39
N ASP A 47 -5.33 0.14 11.49
CA ASP A 47 -4.22 1.11 11.51
C ASP A 47 -3.03 0.55 10.73
N ALA A 48 -2.39 1.39 9.95
CA ALA A 48 -1.16 1.09 9.25
C ALA A 48 -0.02 1.02 10.27
N LYS A 49 0.88 0.08 10.06
CA LYS A 49 2.14 0.05 10.79
C LYS A 49 3.07 1.13 10.24
N PRO A 50 3.94 1.73 11.06
CA PRO A 50 4.85 2.80 10.62
C PRO A 50 5.65 2.45 9.37
N TYR A 51 6.16 1.22 9.25
CA TYR A 51 6.90 0.79 8.06
C TYR A 51 6.03 0.79 6.79
N GLN A 52 4.72 0.56 6.89
CA GLN A 52 3.82 0.59 5.73
C GLN A 52 3.65 2.02 5.23
N GLU A 53 3.57 2.99 6.15
CA GLU A 53 3.53 4.41 5.80
C GLU A 53 4.85 4.82 5.12
N THR A 54 5.99 4.48 5.71
CA THR A 54 7.31 4.78 5.15
C THR A 54 7.50 4.14 3.77
N ASN A 55 7.14 2.86 3.61
CA ASN A 55 7.28 2.17 2.33
C ASN A 55 6.40 2.77 1.24
N VAL A 56 5.16 3.18 1.59
CA VAL A 56 4.27 3.87 0.63
C VAL A 56 4.86 5.22 0.26
N GLN A 57 5.35 6.01 1.23
CA GLN A 57 5.99 7.31 0.96
C GLN A 57 7.22 7.18 0.07
N GLN A 58 8.04 6.15 0.28
CA GLN A 58 9.21 5.88 -0.57
C GLN A 58 8.82 5.43 -1.97
N ALA A 59 7.74 4.66 -2.12
CA ALA A 59 7.28 4.16 -3.42
C ALA A 59 6.66 5.25 -4.31
N ILE A 60 6.16 6.34 -3.72
CA ILE A 60 5.46 7.42 -4.42
C ILE A 60 6.27 8.71 -4.56
N LYS A 61 7.52 8.69 -4.09
CA LYS A 61 8.47 9.79 -4.25
C LYS A 61 9.07 9.75 -5.65
#